data_AF-A0A7W8PJE3-F1
#
_entry.id   AF-A0A7W8PJE3-F1
#
_cell.length_a   1.000
_cell.length_b   1.000
_cell.length_c   1.000
_cell.angle_alpha   90.00
_cell.angle_beta   90.00
_cell.angle_gamma   90.00
#
_symmetry.space_group_name_H-M   'P 1'
#
loop_
_entity.id
_entity.type
_entity.pdbx_description
1 polymer ?
#
loop_
_entity_poly.entity_id
_entity_poly.type
_entity_poly.pdbx_seq_one_letter_code
_entity_poly.pdbx_strand_id
1 'polypeptide(L)'
;MKTIRGRGWVYVITNKAMPGLIKIGFSTKDPATRAEDLGGTGAPHPYEVQFDALVFQPYEVEQRVHLALADLNEGKEWFRCTVSHAIQVIVRIAGSNLLLETRSELQKDIEQAAQKAATAEAQARRAQPIEQPQQRRPFDPSAVRPQARPTADRSSTLAREAAEAAVTAREQILEFAGQKRRSSTRW
;
A
#
# COMPACT_ATOMS: atom_id res chain seq x y z
N MET A 1 11.97 -24.43 23.82
CA MET A 1 11.06 -24.13 22.69
C MET A 1 9.70 -23.73 23.27
N LYS A 2 9.13 -22.59 22.86
CA LYS A 2 7.79 -22.17 23.29
C LYS A 2 6.76 -22.90 22.42
N THR A 3 6.23 -24.00 22.90
CA THR A 3 5.12 -24.71 22.24
C THR A 3 3.83 -24.39 22.99
N ILE A 4 3.06 -23.41 22.50
CA ILE A 4 1.73 -23.12 23.05
C ILE A 4 0.73 -24.05 22.37
N ARG A 5 0.41 -25.17 23.02
CA ARG A 5 -0.70 -26.04 22.61
C ARG A 5 -2.00 -25.43 23.15
N GLY A 6 -2.75 -24.72 22.31
CA GLY A 6 -4.01 -24.12 22.72
C GLY A 6 -4.50 -22.99 21.80
N ARG A 7 -5.51 -22.26 22.27
CA ARG A 7 -6.00 -21.04 21.63
C ARG A 7 -5.20 -19.83 22.12
N GLY A 8 -5.03 -18.86 21.24
CA GLY A 8 -4.52 -17.54 21.59
C GLY A 8 -4.60 -16.61 20.40
N TRP A 9 -3.99 -15.44 20.53
CA TRP A 9 -4.13 -14.35 19.58
C TRP A 9 -2.91 -14.21 18.71
N VAL A 10 -3.12 -13.89 17.44
CA VAL A 10 -2.15 -13.26 16.55
C VAL A 10 -2.64 -11.85 16.27
N TYR A 11 -1.78 -10.85 16.40
CA TYR A 11 -2.19 -9.44 16.34
C TYR A 11 -1.25 -8.60 15.47
N VAL A 12 -1.78 -7.47 15.01
CA VAL A 12 -1.03 -6.39 14.37
C VAL A 12 -1.10 -5.15 15.24
N ILE A 13 0.06 -4.61 15.60
CA ILE A 13 0.21 -3.40 16.39
C ILE A 13 0.92 -2.32 15.58
N THR A 14 0.48 -1.08 15.75
CA THR A 14 1.10 0.12 15.18
C THR A 14 1.51 1.10 16.26
N ASN A 15 2.39 2.04 15.90
CA ASN A 15 2.71 3.20 16.71
C ASN A 15 2.75 4.42 15.79
N LYS A 16 2.07 5.51 16.16
CA LYS A 16 2.01 6.70 15.30
C LYS A 16 3.38 7.38 15.07
N ALA A 17 4.37 7.14 15.94
CA ALA A 17 5.75 7.60 15.72
C ALA A 17 6.54 6.74 14.72
N MET A 18 5.99 5.60 14.29
CA MET A 18 6.62 4.68 13.33
C MET A 18 5.70 4.41 12.13
N PRO A 19 5.43 5.41 11.27
CA PRO A 19 4.54 5.23 10.12
C PRO A 19 5.05 4.18 9.13
N GLY A 20 4.15 3.33 8.64
CA GLY A 20 4.48 2.27 7.68
C GLY A 20 5.29 1.11 8.27
N LEU A 21 5.46 1.07 9.58
CA LEU A 21 6.11 -0.01 10.32
C LEU A 21 5.11 -0.63 11.30
N ILE A 22 4.93 -1.93 11.20
CA ILE A 22 3.96 -2.67 12.03
C ILE A 22 4.66 -3.77 12.81
N LYS A 23 4.10 -4.14 13.95
CA LYS A 23 4.52 -5.31 14.72
C LYS A 23 3.50 -6.42 14.54
N ILE A 24 3.95 -7.62 14.20
CA ILE A 24 3.10 -8.81 14.16
C ILE A 24 3.57 -9.74 15.27
N GLY A 25 2.69 -10.07 16.21
CA GLY A 25 3.05 -10.93 17.33
C GLY A 25 1.92 -11.85 17.73
N PHE A 26 2.18 -12.68 18.73
CA PHE A 26 1.18 -13.53 19.35
C PHE A 26 1.10 -13.35 20.86
N SER A 27 -0.03 -13.73 21.45
CA SER A 27 -0.26 -13.67 22.90
C SER A 27 -1.29 -14.70 23.34
N THR A 28 -1.15 -15.24 24.55
CA THR A 28 -2.21 -16.01 25.21
C THR A 28 -3.18 -15.13 26.01
N LYS A 29 -2.79 -13.88 26.27
CA LYS A 29 -3.63 -12.83 26.86
C LYS A 29 -4.24 -11.96 25.77
N ASP A 30 -5.19 -11.14 26.16
CA ASP A 30 -5.79 -10.12 25.30
C ASP A 30 -4.72 -9.23 24.61
N PRO A 31 -4.83 -8.98 23.29
CA PRO A 31 -3.89 -8.14 22.55
C PRO A 31 -3.80 -6.69 23.03
N ALA A 32 -4.87 -6.09 23.56
CA ALA A 32 -4.82 -4.73 24.10
C ALA A 32 -3.93 -4.67 25.34
N THR A 33 -4.09 -5.63 26.26
CA THR A 33 -3.16 -5.78 27.40
C THR A 33 -1.72 -6.00 26.93
N ARG A 34 -1.52 -6.76 25.85
CA ARG A 34 -0.17 -6.97 25.31
C ARG A 34 0.43 -5.70 24.70
N ALA A 35 -0.39 -4.85 24.08
CA ALA A 35 0.04 -3.56 23.56
C ALA A 35 0.49 -2.62 24.69
N GLU A 36 -0.24 -2.62 25.81
CA GLU A 36 0.15 -1.89 27.03
C GLU A 36 1.47 -2.41 27.61
N ASP A 37 1.63 -3.73 27.74
CA ASP A 37 2.87 -4.36 28.23
C ASP A 37 4.09 -4.01 27.35
N LEU A 38 3.88 -3.75 26.06
CA LEU A 38 4.95 -3.30 25.15
C LEU A 38 5.27 -1.81 25.29
N GLY A 39 4.29 -1.02 25.74
CA GLY A 39 4.38 0.43 25.95
C GLY A 39 5.22 0.79 27.17
N GLY A 40 6.54 0.56 27.10
CA GLY A 40 7.50 1.09 28.07
C GLY A 40 7.89 2.55 27.81
N THR A 41 8.82 3.09 28.60
CA THR A 41 9.32 4.48 28.48
C THR A 41 10.10 4.76 27.18
N GLY A 42 10.35 3.74 26.35
CA GLY A 42 11.14 3.85 25.13
C GLY A 42 10.36 4.26 23.87
N ALA A 43 9.03 4.24 23.89
CA ALA A 43 8.21 4.67 22.76
C ALA A 43 7.54 6.02 23.05
N PRO A 44 7.61 7.01 22.15
CA PRO A 44 7.04 8.34 22.38
C PRO A 44 5.49 8.36 22.36
N HIS A 45 4.87 7.31 21.85
CA HIS A 45 3.42 7.16 21.74
C HIS A 45 3.00 5.73 22.10
N PRO A 46 1.74 5.52 22.53
CA PRO A 46 1.25 4.19 22.83
C PRO A 46 1.19 3.32 21.57
N TYR A 47 1.20 2.00 21.81
CA TYR A 47 0.93 1.01 20.80
C TYR A 47 -0.57 0.80 20.66
N GLU A 48 -1.04 0.73 19.41
CA GLU A 48 -2.46 0.52 19.09
C GLU A 48 -2.63 -0.81 18.37
N VAL A 49 -3.59 -1.62 18.82
CA VAL A 49 -3.97 -2.85 18.14
C VAL A 49 -4.86 -2.50 16.95
N GLN A 50 -4.37 -2.76 15.75
CA GLN A 50 -5.15 -2.53 14.52
C GLN A 50 -5.92 -3.78 14.09
N PHE A 51 -5.44 -4.95 14.49
CA PHE A 51 -6.04 -6.23 14.18
C PHE A 51 -5.68 -7.27 15.23
N ASP A 52 -6.61 -8.17 15.51
CA ASP A 52 -6.39 -9.37 16.26
C ASP A 52 -7.18 -10.55 15.68
N ALA A 53 -6.60 -11.73 15.78
CA ALA A 53 -7.18 -12.98 15.35
C ALA A 53 -7.02 -14.03 16.46
N LEU A 54 -8.14 -14.54 16.98
CA LEU A 54 -8.13 -15.70 17.85
C LEU A 54 -7.93 -16.94 16.99
N VAL A 55 -6.88 -17.70 17.27
CA VAL A 55 -6.49 -18.87 16.47
C VAL A 55 -6.12 -20.07 17.35
N PHE A 56 -6.16 -21.26 16.76
CA PHE A 56 -5.43 -22.41 17.29
C PHE A 56 -3.94 -22.30 16.96
N GLN A 57 -3.09 -22.71 17.90
CA GLN A 57 -1.62 -22.76 17.75
C GLN A 57 -1.05 -21.38 17.32
N PRO A 58 -1.28 -20.33 18.12
CA PRO A 58 -0.97 -18.95 17.72
C PRO A 58 0.51 -18.73 17.41
N TYR A 59 1.41 -19.43 18.10
CA TYR A 59 2.85 -19.40 17.81
C TYR A 59 3.15 -19.93 16.41
N GLU A 60 2.56 -21.07 16.00
CA GLU A 60 2.83 -21.65 14.68
C GLU A 60 2.27 -20.78 13.56
N VAL A 61 1.09 -20.19 13.77
CA VAL A 61 0.50 -19.22 12.83
C VAL A 61 1.41 -17.99 12.70
N GLU A 62 1.85 -17.40 13.81
CA GLU A 62 2.71 -16.21 13.81
C GLU A 62 4.06 -16.47 13.14
N GLN A 63 4.74 -17.58 13.43
CA GLN A 63 5.99 -17.95 12.77
C GLN A 63 5.80 -18.12 11.25
N ARG A 64 4.71 -18.74 10.81
CA ARG A 64 4.39 -18.86 9.37
C ARG A 64 4.13 -17.51 8.72
N VAL A 65 3.47 -16.58 9.42
CA VAL A 65 3.26 -15.20 8.96
C VAL A 65 4.58 -14.46 8.83
N HIS A 66 5.47 -14.60 9.81
CA HIS A 66 6.80 -13.99 9.78
C HIS A 66 7.62 -14.51 8.60
N LEU A 67 7.60 -15.82 8.35
CA LEU A 67 8.27 -16.41 7.18
C LEU A 67 7.69 -15.90 5.86
N ALA A 68 6.36 -15.76 5.77
CA ALA A 68 5.71 -15.23 4.57
C ALA A 68 5.98 -13.74 4.31
N LEU A 69 6.40 -12.99 5.34
CA LEU A 69 6.73 -11.56 5.28
C LEU A 69 8.22 -11.30 5.50
N ALA A 70 9.08 -12.32 5.35
CA ALA A 70 10.50 -12.23 5.66
C ALA A 70 11.21 -11.11 4.88
N ASP A 71 10.85 -10.89 3.62
CA ASP A 71 11.40 -9.84 2.76
C ASP A 71 11.08 -8.41 3.25
N LEU A 72 10.10 -8.27 4.15
CA LEU A 72 9.63 -7.00 4.71
C LEU A 72 10.05 -6.85 6.18
N ASN A 73 10.81 -7.80 6.74
CA ASN A 73 11.22 -7.80 8.14
C ASN A 73 12.33 -6.75 8.39
N GLU A 74 12.12 -5.89 9.39
CA GLU A 74 13.01 -4.80 9.81
C GLU A 74 13.72 -5.12 11.15
N GLY A 75 13.77 -6.39 11.50
CA GLY A 75 14.33 -6.92 12.73
C GLY A 75 13.27 -7.27 13.78
N LYS A 76 13.56 -8.35 14.52
CA LYS A 76 12.65 -8.94 15.51
C LYS A 76 11.33 -9.31 14.85
N GLU A 77 10.25 -8.67 15.28
CA GLU A 77 8.87 -8.95 14.87
C GLU A 77 8.25 -7.71 14.19
N TRP A 78 9.09 -6.82 13.64
CA TRP A 78 8.68 -5.58 12.96
C TRP A 78 8.79 -5.74 11.44
N PHE A 79 7.79 -5.23 10.72
CA PHE A 79 7.64 -5.39 9.28
C PHE A 79 7.28 -4.07 8.61
N ARG A 80 7.89 -3.76 7.47
CA ARG A 80 7.59 -2.58 6.65
C ARG A 80 6.49 -2.91 5.64
N CYS A 81 5.24 -2.87 6.08
CA CYS A 81 4.08 -3.06 5.22
C CYS A 81 2.83 -2.39 5.78
N THR A 82 1.75 -2.36 5.00
CA THR A 82 0.47 -1.83 5.46
C THR A 82 -0.24 -2.82 6.37
N VAL A 83 -1.07 -2.29 7.28
CA VAL A 83 -1.94 -3.12 8.15
C VAL A 83 -2.81 -4.05 7.32
N SER A 84 -3.45 -3.55 6.26
CA SER A 84 -4.27 -4.36 5.35
C SER A 84 -3.50 -5.54 4.75
N HIS A 85 -2.25 -5.32 4.32
CA HIS A 85 -1.43 -6.39 3.75
C HIS A 85 -1.13 -7.47 4.80
N ALA A 86 -0.76 -7.07 6.01
CA ALA A 86 -0.52 -8.00 7.10
C ALA A 86 -1.77 -8.81 7.47
N ILE A 87 -2.94 -8.16 7.58
CA ILE A 87 -4.23 -8.82 7.83
C ILE A 87 -4.48 -9.90 6.78
N GLN A 88 -4.36 -9.56 5.49
CA GLN A 88 -4.56 -10.53 4.40
C GLN A 88 -3.66 -11.76 4.54
N VAL A 89 -2.38 -11.55 4.90
CA VAL A 89 -1.43 -12.65 5.09
C VAL A 89 -1.78 -13.47 6.33
N ILE A 90 -2.13 -12.84 7.45
CA ILE A 90 -2.52 -13.53 8.70
C ILE A 90 -3.77 -14.38 8.47
N VAL A 91 -4.83 -13.82 7.90
CA VAL A 91 -6.09 -14.53 7.64
C VAL A 91 -5.86 -15.72 6.70
N ARG A 92 -5.08 -15.52 5.63
CA ARG A 92 -4.72 -16.59 4.68
C ARG A 92 -3.95 -17.73 5.36
N ILE A 93 -2.99 -17.41 6.23
CA ILE A 93 -2.13 -18.42 6.87
C ILE A 93 -2.85 -19.12 8.02
N ALA A 94 -3.67 -18.38 8.78
CA ALA A 94 -4.50 -18.94 9.84
C ALA A 94 -5.48 -19.96 9.27
N GLY A 95 -6.16 -19.63 8.15
CA GLY A 95 -7.04 -20.58 7.45
C GLY A 95 -8.03 -21.24 8.40
N SER A 96 -8.03 -22.59 8.45
CA SER A 96 -8.90 -23.36 9.34
C SER A 96 -8.60 -23.20 10.84
N ASN A 97 -7.46 -22.61 11.20
CA ASN A 97 -7.12 -22.32 12.60
C ASN A 97 -7.75 -21.01 13.10
N LEU A 98 -8.33 -20.20 12.22
CA LEU A 98 -8.98 -18.93 12.58
C LEU A 98 -10.34 -19.17 13.25
N LEU A 99 -10.52 -18.61 14.44
CA LEU A 99 -11.76 -18.70 15.23
C LEU A 99 -12.55 -17.40 15.24
N LEU A 100 -11.86 -16.27 15.35
CA LEU A 100 -12.43 -14.93 15.38
C LEU A 100 -11.39 -13.95 14.85
N GLU A 101 -11.84 -12.89 14.18
CA GLU A 101 -11.00 -11.74 13.89
C GLU A 101 -11.70 -10.43 14.26
N THR A 102 -10.91 -9.46 14.72
CA THR A 102 -11.34 -8.10 15.01
C THR A 102 -10.45 -7.13 14.26
N ARG A 103 -11.06 -6.15 13.59
CA ARG A 103 -10.38 -5.00 12.96
C ARG A 103 -10.73 -3.74 13.73
N SER A 104 -9.75 -2.86 13.92
CA SER A 104 -9.98 -1.55 14.52
C SER A 104 -10.99 -0.72 13.68
N GLU A 105 -11.67 0.23 14.32
CA GLU A 105 -12.59 1.15 13.63
C GLU A 105 -11.85 1.96 12.57
N LEU A 106 -10.66 2.45 12.90
CA LEU A 106 -9.79 3.17 11.95
C LEU A 106 -9.51 2.34 10.69
N GLN A 107 -9.22 1.04 10.87
CA GLN A 107 -8.96 0.16 9.75
C GLN A 107 -10.22 -0.09 8.90
N LYS A 108 -11.39 -0.25 9.54
CA LYS A 108 -12.68 -0.38 8.86
C LYS A 108 -13.00 0.86 8.04
N ASP A 109 -12.75 2.05 8.58
CA ASP A 109 -13.02 3.32 7.92
C ASP A 109 -12.12 3.53 6.68
N ILE A 110 -10.83 3.19 6.81
CA ILE A 110 -9.88 3.24 5.69
C ILE A 110 -10.32 2.28 4.57
N GLU A 111 -10.72 1.06 4.92
CA GLU A 111 -11.19 0.06 3.95
C GLU A 111 -12.49 0.50 3.25
N GLN A 112 -13.44 1.07 4.00
CA GLN A 112 -14.68 1.60 3.44
C GLN A 112 -14.45 2.81 2.53
N ALA A 113 -13.56 3.73 2.92
CA ALA A 113 -13.19 4.89 2.11
C ALA A 113 -12.52 4.45 0.80
N ALA A 114 -11.59 3.49 0.86
CA ALA A 114 -10.93 2.91 -0.30
C ALA A 114 -11.95 2.25 -1.26
N GLN A 115 -12.92 1.50 -0.74
CA GLN A 115 -13.96 0.86 -1.54
C GLN A 115 -14.87 1.88 -2.23
N LYS A 116 -15.26 2.94 -1.52
CA LYS A 116 -16.05 4.04 -2.09
C LYS A 116 -15.30 4.74 -3.23
N ALA A 117 -14.02 5.04 -3.03
CA ALA A 117 -13.18 5.67 -4.06
C ALA A 117 -13.02 4.79 -5.31
N ALA A 118 -12.72 3.50 -5.14
CA ALA A 118 -12.60 2.56 -6.25
C ALA A 118 -13.91 2.41 -7.05
N THR A 119 -15.05 2.40 -6.36
CA THR A 119 -16.37 2.32 -7.00
C THR A 119 -16.68 3.60 -7.78
N ALA A 120 -16.39 4.78 -7.21
CA ALA A 120 -16.58 6.06 -7.88
C ALA A 120 -15.70 6.19 -9.13
N GLU A 121 -14.44 5.73 -9.06
CA GLU A 121 -13.54 5.72 -10.21
C GLU A 121 -14.03 4.77 -11.32
N ALA A 122 -14.49 3.57 -10.97
CA ALA A 122 -15.05 2.62 -11.94
C ALA A 122 -16.32 3.19 -12.62
N GLN A 123 -17.17 3.88 -11.85
CA GLN A 123 -18.35 4.58 -12.39
C GLN A 123 -17.95 5.73 -13.32
N ALA A 124 -16.97 6.54 -12.94
CA ALA A 124 -16.46 7.63 -13.76
C ALA A 124 -15.84 7.13 -15.07
N ARG A 125 -15.02 6.07 -15.02
CA ARG A 125 -14.43 5.43 -16.22
C ARG A 125 -15.51 4.89 -17.17
N ARG A 126 -16.60 4.30 -16.64
CA ARG A 126 -17.72 3.80 -17.43
C ARG A 126 -18.58 4.90 -18.05
N ALA A 127 -18.62 6.09 -17.44
CA ALA A 127 -19.39 7.24 -17.92
C ALA A 127 -18.64 8.09 -18.97
N GLN A 128 -17.37 7.82 -19.24
CA GLN A 128 -16.62 8.49 -20.32
C GLN A 128 -17.24 8.13 -21.68
N PRO A 129 -17.65 9.10 -22.51
CA PRO A 129 -18.12 8.84 -23.86
C PRO A 129 -17.02 8.18 -24.68
N ILE A 130 -17.35 7.13 -25.45
CA ILE A 130 -16.46 6.62 -26.48
C ILE A 130 -16.18 7.79 -27.43
N GLU A 131 -14.94 8.26 -27.53
CA GLU A 131 -14.55 9.20 -28.57
C GLU A 131 -14.94 8.57 -29.91
N GLN A 132 -15.92 9.17 -30.58
CA GLN A 132 -16.32 8.70 -31.91
C GLN A 132 -15.08 8.81 -32.79
N PRO A 133 -14.66 7.72 -33.49
CA PRO A 133 -13.58 7.80 -34.44
C PRO A 133 -13.92 8.93 -35.41
N GLN A 134 -13.09 9.98 -35.46
CA GLN A 134 -13.28 11.08 -36.39
C GLN A 134 -13.57 10.48 -37.77
N GLN A 135 -14.76 10.76 -38.31
CA GLN A 135 -15.11 10.39 -39.68
C GLN A 135 -13.93 10.80 -40.54
N ARG A 136 -13.19 9.81 -41.05
CA ARG A 136 -12.12 10.08 -42.01
C ARG A 136 -12.81 10.85 -43.13
N ARG A 137 -12.39 12.10 -43.32
CA ARG A 137 -12.91 12.93 -44.41
C ARG A 137 -12.83 12.09 -45.69
N PRO A 138 -13.84 12.15 -46.57
CA PRO A 138 -13.77 11.47 -47.86
C PRO A 138 -12.42 11.80 -48.51
N PHE A 139 -11.70 10.77 -48.92
CA PHE A 139 -10.45 10.94 -49.66
C PHE A 139 -10.77 11.76 -50.91
N ASP A 140 -10.24 12.98 -50.98
CA ASP A 140 -10.38 13.85 -52.14
C ASP A 140 -9.22 13.57 -53.11
N PRO A 141 -9.46 12.87 -54.23
CA PRO A 141 -8.41 12.53 -55.20
C PRO A 141 -7.89 13.76 -55.98
N SER A 142 -8.58 14.91 -55.92
CA SER A 142 -8.18 16.16 -56.60
C SER A 142 -7.13 16.95 -55.82
N ALA A 143 -6.96 16.68 -54.52
CA ALA A 143 -6.03 17.39 -53.64
C ALA A 143 -4.57 16.88 -53.72
N VAL A 144 -4.27 15.93 -54.61
CA VAL A 144 -2.91 15.39 -54.76
C VAL A 144 -2.05 16.37 -55.59
N ARG A 145 -1.57 17.43 -54.95
CA ARG A 145 -0.34 18.09 -55.42
C ARG A 145 0.82 17.10 -55.25
N PRO A 146 1.76 16.99 -56.21
CA PRO A 146 2.96 16.20 -56.00
C PRO A 146 3.80 16.89 -54.93
N GLN A 147 3.69 16.43 -53.68
CA GLN A 147 4.55 16.89 -52.61
C GLN A 147 5.85 16.10 -52.66
N ALA A 148 6.97 16.83 -52.57
CA ALA A 148 8.29 16.27 -52.39
C ALA A 148 8.33 15.35 -51.17
N ARG A 149 9.16 14.30 -51.24
CA ARG A 149 9.31 13.28 -50.19
C ARG A 149 9.48 13.94 -48.81
N PRO A 150 8.72 13.56 -47.79
CA PRO A 150 8.97 14.05 -46.45
C PRO A 150 10.23 13.36 -45.91
N THR A 151 11.27 14.16 -45.67
CA THR A 151 12.42 13.76 -44.88
C THR A 151 12.05 13.72 -43.40
N ALA A 152 12.36 12.59 -42.76
CA ALA A 152 12.38 12.34 -41.32
C ALA A 152 11.06 12.56 -40.54
N ASP A 153 10.62 11.47 -39.93
CA ASP A 153 9.40 11.34 -39.13
C ASP A 153 9.42 12.18 -37.84
N ARG A 154 8.71 13.32 -37.87
CA ARG A 154 8.48 14.22 -36.72
C ARG A 154 7.69 13.57 -35.57
N SER A 155 7.03 12.44 -35.81
CA SER A 155 6.23 11.74 -34.80
C SER A 155 7.12 11.12 -33.72
N SER A 156 8.36 10.76 -34.08
CA SER A 156 9.36 10.23 -33.16
C SER A 156 9.95 11.28 -32.23
N THR A 157 10.05 12.55 -32.67
CA THR A 157 10.66 13.63 -31.90
C THR A 157 9.76 14.13 -30.77
N LEU A 158 8.46 14.28 -31.03
CA LEU A 158 7.50 14.72 -30.00
C LEU A 158 7.33 13.70 -28.87
N ALA A 159 7.34 12.41 -29.20
CA ALA A 159 7.27 11.34 -28.20
C ALA A 159 8.53 11.32 -27.32
N ARG A 160 9.69 11.65 -27.90
CA ARG A 160 10.96 11.71 -27.18
C ARG A 160 11.08 12.96 -26.31
N GLU A 161 10.63 14.12 -26.81
CA GLU A 161 10.58 15.38 -26.05
C GLU A 161 9.60 15.29 -24.86
N ALA A 162 8.44 14.63 -25.04
CA ALA A 162 7.50 14.40 -23.94
C ALA A 162 8.08 13.47 -22.86
N ALA A 163 8.85 12.45 -23.27
CA ALA A 163 9.53 11.55 -22.33
C ALA A 163 10.65 12.27 -21.56
N GLU A 164 11.47 13.09 -22.23
CA GLU A 164 12.53 13.89 -21.58
C GLU A 164 11.95 14.95 -20.63
N ALA A 165 10.82 15.58 -20.97
CA ALA A 165 10.13 16.52 -20.08
C ALA A 165 9.59 15.85 -18.80
N ALA A 166 9.06 14.63 -18.91
CA ALA A 166 8.53 13.89 -17.76
C ALA A 166 9.64 13.45 -16.78
N VAL A 167 10.81 13.07 -17.28
CA VAL A 167 11.98 12.73 -16.44
C VAL A 167 12.47 13.99 -15.70
N THR A 168 12.58 15.11 -16.41
CA THR A 168 13.03 16.39 -15.83
C THR A 168 12.09 16.90 -14.74
N ALA A 169 10.76 16.80 -14.95
CA ALA A 169 9.78 17.19 -13.95
C ALA A 169 9.85 16.32 -12.68
N ARG A 170 10.15 15.03 -12.83
CA ARG A 170 10.29 14.10 -11.69
C ARG A 170 11.53 14.43 -10.85
N GLU A 171 12.65 14.81 -11.47
CA GLU A 171 13.87 15.20 -10.76
C GLU A 171 13.67 16.53 -10.00
N GLN A 172 13.02 17.53 -10.61
CA GLN A 172 12.72 18.80 -9.95
C GLN A 172 11.78 18.66 -8.75
N ILE A 173 10.79 17.77 -8.82
CA ILE A 173 9.89 17.48 -7.68
C ILE A 173 10.66 16.83 -6.52
N LEU A 174 11.58 15.91 -6.82
CA LEU A 174 12.40 15.25 -5.80
C LEU A 174 13.38 16.23 -5.15
N GLU A 175 13.94 17.15 -5.93
CA GLU A 175 14.85 18.19 -5.43
C GLU A 175 14.12 19.21 -4.54
N PHE A 176 12.92 19.64 -4.94
CA PHE A 176 12.09 20.54 -4.13
C PHE A 176 11.58 19.88 -2.83
N ALA A 177 11.26 18.58 -2.87
CA ALA A 177 10.91 17.80 -1.70
C ALA A 177 12.11 17.52 -0.76
N GLY A 178 13.33 17.56 -1.30
CA GLY A 178 14.57 17.51 -0.54
C GLY A 178 14.89 18.84 0.15
N GLN A 179 14.64 19.97 -0.52
CA GLN A 179 14.95 21.30 0.01
C GLN A 179 13.99 21.73 1.14
N LYS A 180 12.69 21.43 1.04
CA LYS A 180 11.71 21.68 2.12
C LYS A 180 12.00 20.90 3.41
N ARG A 181 12.68 19.75 3.31
CA ARG A 181 13.10 18.97 4.49
C ARG A 181 14.32 19.54 5.20
N ARG A 182 15.19 20.29 4.51
CA ARG A 182 16.35 20.95 5.12
C ARG A 182 16.03 22.32 5.72
N SER A 183 14.96 22.98 5.27
CA SER A 183 14.53 24.29 5.81
C SER A 183 13.62 24.20 7.04
N SER A 184 13.09 23.01 7.37
CA SER A 184 12.25 22.79 8.57
C SER A 184 13.06 22.36 9.81
N THR A 185 14.39 22.43 9.75
CA THR A 185 15.30 22.16 10.86
C THR A 185 16.12 23.42 11.15
N ARG A 186 15.47 24.47 11.65
CA ARG A 186 16.17 25.63 12.23
C ARG A 186 15.31 26.25 13.33
N TRP A 187 15.63 25.78 14.54
CA TRP A 187 15.26 26.25 15.90
C TRP A 187 13.79 26.20 16.29
#